data_AF-A0A9Q9HIA1-F1
#
_entry.id   AF-A0A9Q9HIA1-F1
#
_cell.length_a   1.000
_cell.length_b   1.000
_cell.length_c   1.000
_cell.angle_alpha   90.00
_cell.angle_beta   90.00
_cell.angle_gamma   90.00
#
_symmetry.space_group_name_H-M   'P 1'
#
loop_
_entity.id
_entity.type
_entity.pdbx_description
1 polymer ?
#
loop_
_entity_poly.entity_id
_entity_poly.type
_entity_poly.pdbx_seq_one_letter_code
_entity_poly.pdbx_strand_id
1 'polypeptide(L)'
;MSKSLEEIVDFFDYADSYFKACRMLVPMSNFGRSVKEFSSHKDRVFRVGPIYQNLGLAAELTFKTALLLSGSTQSDIRNLRHDLEKIYEQLCEKRDLDKVEKSAFQAAVLVGPPEGMFQRLKEHGQEPHAWFHFATHIRSLNNSYSVFEGKNGLATAEKFRSRYPANDRAFREVCIEALMAG
;
A
#
# COMPACT_ATOMS: atom_id res chain seq x y z
N MET A 1 -12.02 -26.89 -13.83
CA MET A 1 -11.06 -26.45 -12.78
C MET A 1 -11.77 -26.55 -11.43
N SER A 2 -11.05 -26.67 -10.31
CA SER A 2 -11.71 -26.52 -9.00
C SER A 2 -12.14 -25.07 -8.83
N LYS A 3 -13.31 -24.81 -8.22
CA LYS A 3 -13.80 -23.45 -7.95
C LYS A 3 -12.77 -22.55 -7.25
N SER A 4 -11.91 -23.15 -6.42
CA SER A 4 -10.82 -22.45 -5.73
C SER A 4 -9.74 -21.91 -6.66
N LEU A 5 -9.48 -22.56 -7.80
CA LEU A 5 -8.47 -22.10 -8.76
C LEU A 5 -9.00 -20.94 -9.59
N GLU A 6 -10.28 -20.97 -9.97
CA GLU A 6 -10.93 -19.87 -10.69
C GLU A 6 -10.93 -18.58 -9.85
N GLU A 7 -11.26 -18.67 -8.57
CA GLU A 7 -11.22 -17.50 -7.67
C GLU A 7 -9.80 -16.93 -7.47
N ILE A 8 -8.78 -17.79 -7.44
CA ILE A 8 -7.37 -17.37 -7.36
C ILE A 8 -6.97 -16.60 -8.64
N VAL A 9 -7.38 -17.10 -9.81
CA VAL A 9 -7.12 -16.44 -11.09
C VAL A 9 -7.84 -15.08 -11.15
N ASP A 10 -9.10 -15.02 -10.74
CA ASP A 10 -9.85 -13.77 -10.69
C ASP A 10 -9.17 -12.72 -9.81
N PHE A 11 -8.70 -13.11 -8.62
CA PHE A 11 -8.00 -12.19 -7.73
C PHE A 11 -6.72 -11.64 -8.35
N PHE A 12 -5.98 -12.49 -9.07
CA PHE A 12 -4.78 -12.10 -9.77
C PHE A 12 -5.08 -11.12 -10.91
N ASP A 13 -6.09 -11.40 -11.73
CA ASP A 13 -6.49 -10.55 -12.85
C ASP A 13 -6.99 -9.17 -12.39
N TYR A 14 -7.73 -9.13 -11.28
CA TYR A 14 -8.12 -7.88 -10.65
C TYR A 14 -6.92 -7.12 -10.08
N ALA A 15 -5.99 -7.80 -9.41
CA ALA A 15 -4.79 -7.16 -8.87
C ALA A 15 -3.95 -6.50 -9.98
N ASP A 16 -3.71 -7.23 -11.08
CA ASP A 16 -2.97 -6.71 -12.24
C ASP A 16 -3.69 -5.51 -12.87
N SER A 17 -5.02 -5.58 -13.00
CA SER A 17 -5.83 -4.46 -13.51
C SER A 17 -5.69 -3.20 -12.64
N TYR A 18 -5.69 -3.34 -11.31
CA TYR A 18 -5.48 -2.21 -10.40
C TYR A 18 -4.06 -1.65 -10.46
N PHE A 19 -3.02 -2.50 -10.57
CA PHE A 19 -1.64 -2.04 -10.76
C PHE A 19 -1.47 -1.29 -12.08
N LYS A 20 -2.07 -1.80 -13.18
CA LYS A 20 -2.07 -1.11 -14.48
C LYS A 20 -2.76 0.25 -14.38
N ALA A 21 -3.90 0.33 -13.70
CA ALA A 21 -4.58 1.60 -13.45
C ALA A 21 -3.67 2.56 -12.67
N CYS A 22 -3.02 2.11 -11.59
CA CYS A 22 -2.05 2.93 -10.85
C CYS A 22 -0.95 3.48 -11.75
N ARG A 23 -0.34 2.64 -12.60
CA ARG A 23 0.72 3.06 -13.53
C ARG A 23 0.22 4.12 -14.53
N MET A 24 -1.00 3.99 -15.03
CA MET A 24 -1.60 4.99 -15.93
C MET A 24 -1.93 6.31 -15.21
N LEU A 25 -2.31 6.24 -13.94
CA LEU A 25 -2.72 7.39 -13.14
C LEU A 25 -1.54 8.14 -12.50
N VAL A 26 -0.33 7.56 -12.50
CA VAL A 26 0.88 8.21 -12.02
C VAL A 26 1.76 8.61 -13.21
N PRO A 27 1.77 9.89 -13.62
CA PRO A 27 2.74 10.38 -14.57
C PRO A 27 4.18 10.10 -14.08
N MET A 28 5.08 9.69 -14.97
CA MET A 28 6.49 9.45 -14.62
C MET A 28 7.16 10.69 -14.02
N SER A 29 6.75 11.91 -14.41
CA SER A 29 7.22 13.17 -13.83
C SER A 29 6.86 13.35 -12.34
N ASN A 30 5.96 12.51 -11.84
CA ASN A 30 5.48 12.54 -10.45
C ASN A 30 6.03 11.38 -9.61
N PHE A 31 6.94 10.57 -10.17
CA PHE A 31 7.61 9.52 -9.40
C PHE A 31 8.49 10.14 -8.31
N GLY A 32 8.48 9.54 -7.12
CA GLY A 32 9.25 10.00 -5.95
C GLY A 32 8.81 11.29 -5.29
N ARG A 33 7.90 12.04 -5.91
CA ARG A 33 7.42 13.30 -5.34
C ARG A 33 6.56 13.01 -4.12
N SER A 34 6.87 13.69 -3.01
CA SER A 34 5.95 13.72 -1.87
C SER A 34 4.61 14.32 -2.31
N VAL A 35 3.54 13.82 -1.70
CA VAL A 35 2.21 14.43 -1.88
C VAL A 35 2.24 15.93 -1.50
N LYS A 36 3.13 16.37 -0.61
CA LYS A 36 3.26 17.78 -0.21
C LYS A 36 3.89 18.67 -1.27
N GLU A 37 4.60 18.10 -2.24
CA GLU A 37 5.27 18.85 -3.32
C GLU A 37 4.31 19.24 -4.45
N PHE A 38 3.10 18.68 -4.50
CA PHE A 38 2.10 19.07 -5.49
C PHE A 38 1.48 20.41 -5.11
N SER A 39 1.68 21.42 -5.95
CA SER A 39 1.07 22.75 -5.79
C SER A 39 -0.46 22.66 -5.81
N SER A 40 -1.02 21.89 -6.75
CA SER A 40 -2.45 21.64 -6.89
C SER A 40 -3.01 20.79 -5.75
N HIS A 41 -4.01 21.30 -5.03
CA HIS A 41 -4.76 20.52 -4.04
C HIS A 41 -5.48 19.31 -4.68
N LYS A 42 -5.97 19.47 -5.92
CA LYS A 42 -6.63 18.37 -6.64
C LYS A 42 -5.67 17.21 -6.89
N ASP A 43 -4.42 17.50 -7.25
CA ASP A 43 -3.41 16.47 -7.54
C ASP A 43 -3.05 15.70 -6.27
N ARG A 44 -3.00 16.39 -5.12
CA ARG A 44 -2.82 15.77 -3.79
C ARG A 44 -3.96 14.81 -3.46
N VAL A 45 -5.19 15.26 -3.64
CA VAL A 45 -6.40 14.44 -3.41
C VAL A 45 -6.44 13.27 -4.37
N PHE A 46 -6.06 13.46 -5.63
CA PHE A 46 -6.02 12.41 -6.64
C PHE A 46 -4.97 11.33 -6.32
N ARG A 47 -3.78 11.76 -5.87
CA ARG A 47 -2.72 10.86 -5.42
C ARG A 47 -3.14 10.03 -4.21
N VAL A 48 -3.72 10.64 -3.18
CA VAL A 48 -4.08 9.95 -1.93
C VAL A 48 -5.40 9.15 -2.06
N GLY A 49 -6.34 9.60 -2.88
CA GLY A 49 -7.61 8.91 -3.07
C GLY A 49 -7.47 7.78 -4.09
N PRO A 50 -7.73 8.03 -5.39
CA PRO A 50 -7.67 7.03 -6.45
C PRO A 50 -6.41 6.15 -6.46
N ILE A 51 -5.22 6.75 -6.37
CA ILE A 51 -3.98 6.00 -6.59
C ILE A 51 -3.67 5.09 -5.39
N TYR A 52 -3.66 5.62 -4.17
CA TYR A 52 -3.44 4.76 -2.99
C TYR A 52 -4.59 3.75 -2.78
N GLN A 53 -5.84 4.08 -3.16
CA GLN A 53 -6.94 3.12 -3.12
C GLN A 53 -6.69 1.92 -4.03
N ASN A 54 -6.33 2.18 -5.29
CA ASN A 54 -6.05 1.11 -6.26
C ASN A 54 -4.81 0.31 -5.86
N LEU A 55 -3.79 0.98 -5.32
CA LEU A 55 -2.58 0.31 -4.84
C LEU A 55 -2.86 -0.59 -3.63
N GLY A 56 -3.71 -0.12 -2.70
CA GLY A 56 -4.19 -0.91 -1.56
C GLY A 56 -4.96 -2.16 -2.00
N LEU A 57 -5.89 -2.01 -2.95
CA LEU A 57 -6.65 -3.14 -3.50
C LEU A 57 -5.74 -4.13 -4.25
N ALA A 58 -4.81 -3.63 -5.05
CA ALA A 58 -3.86 -4.44 -5.80
C ALA A 58 -2.98 -5.27 -4.84
N ALA A 59 -2.35 -4.63 -3.86
CA ALA A 59 -1.53 -5.30 -2.87
C ALA A 59 -2.34 -6.32 -2.04
N GLU A 60 -3.55 -5.95 -1.61
CA GLU A 60 -4.44 -6.84 -0.86
C GLU A 60 -4.75 -8.12 -1.65
N LEU A 61 -5.17 -7.98 -2.90
CA LEU A 61 -5.52 -9.13 -3.75
C LEU A 61 -4.31 -9.99 -4.09
N THR A 62 -3.15 -9.38 -4.39
CA THR A 62 -1.89 -10.09 -4.62
C THR A 62 -1.49 -10.92 -3.41
N PHE A 63 -1.49 -10.33 -2.22
CA PHE A 63 -1.06 -11.04 -1.02
C PHE A 63 -2.05 -12.13 -0.61
N LYS A 64 -3.35 -11.88 -0.72
CA LYS A 64 -4.38 -12.90 -0.48
C LYS A 64 -4.24 -14.07 -1.46
N THR A 65 -3.97 -13.78 -2.72
CA THR A 65 -3.68 -14.81 -3.73
C THR A 65 -2.45 -15.62 -3.34
N ALA A 66 -1.36 -14.96 -2.96
CA ALA A 66 -0.14 -15.62 -2.54
C ALA A 66 -0.35 -16.50 -1.30
N LEU A 67 -1.17 -16.06 -0.34
CA LEU A 67 -1.57 -16.84 0.84
C LEU A 67 -2.40 -18.08 0.48
N LEU A 68 -3.39 -17.93 -0.41
CA LEU A 68 -4.19 -19.07 -0.91
C LEU A 68 -3.29 -20.10 -1.60
N LEU A 69 -2.37 -19.65 -2.44
CA LEU A 69 -1.37 -20.50 -3.10
C LEU A 69 -0.39 -21.16 -2.11
N SER A 70 -0.20 -20.56 -0.94
CA SER A 70 0.60 -21.09 0.17
C SER A 70 -0.22 -21.94 1.16
N GLY A 71 -1.45 -22.33 0.80
CA GLY A 71 -2.28 -23.27 1.56
C GLY A 71 -3.17 -22.64 2.63
N SER A 72 -3.29 -21.31 2.69
CA SER A 72 -4.32 -20.67 3.53
C SER A 72 -5.72 -20.97 2.98
N THR A 73 -6.70 -21.10 3.87
CA THR A 73 -8.10 -21.32 3.48
C THR A 73 -8.81 -20.00 3.20
N GLN A 74 -9.94 -20.05 2.48
CA GLN A 74 -10.80 -18.86 2.33
C GLN A 74 -11.25 -18.26 3.67
N SER A 75 -11.43 -19.10 4.70
CA SER A 75 -11.81 -18.65 6.04
C SER A 75 -10.70 -17.77 6.64
N ASP A 76 -9.45 -18.21 6.53
CA ASP A 76 -8.28 -17.46 6.99
C ASP A 76 -8.20 -16.10 6.30
N ILE A 77 -8.36 -16.08 4.97
CA ILE A 77 -8.36 -14.86 4.17
C ILE A 77 -9.49 -13.89 4.57
N ARG A 78 -10.69 -14.41 4.86
CA ARG A 78 -11.83 -13.56 5.30
C ARG A 78 -11.58 -12.95 6.68
N ASN A 79 -10.92 -13.66 7.57
CA ASN A 79 -10.60 -13.17 8.93
C ASN A 79 -9.62 -11.99 8.90
N LEU A 80 -8.75 -11.92 7.89
CA LEU A 80 -7.82 -10.80 7.68
C LEU A 80 -8.49 -9.51 7.19
N ARG A 81 -9.73 -9.58 6.68
CA ARG A 81 -10.48 -8.43 6.16
C ARG A 81 -9.65 -7.64 5.14
N HIS A 82 -9.44 -6.35 5.38
CA HIS A 82 -8.68 -5.42 4.53
C HIS A 82 -7.42 -4.89 5.24
N ASP A 83 -6.96 -5.60 6.26
CA ASP A 83 -5.80 -5.19 7.07
C ASP A 83 -4.51 -5.61 6.37
N LEU A 84 -3.98 -4.71 5.53
CA LEU A 84 -2.87 -5.00 4.64
C LEU A 84 -1.60 -5.37 5.41
N GLU A 85 -1.39 -4.78 6.59
CA GLU A 85 -0.24 -5.07 7.45
C GLU A 85 -0.30 -6.52 7.96
N LYS A 86 -1.44 -6.96 8.51
CA LYS A 86 -1.61 -8.35 8.95
C LYS A 86 -1.55 -9.35 7.81
N ILE A 87 -2.09 -9.01 6.65
CA ILE A 87 -2.01 -9.86 5.45
C ILE A 87 -0.54 -10.05 5.06
N TYR A 88 0.25 -8.97 5.09
CA TYR A 88 1.68 -9.01 4.79
C TYR A 88 2.47 -9.82 5.82
N GLU A 89 2.22 -9.63 7.11
CA GLU A 89 2.84 -10.40 8.19
C GLU A 89 2.61 -11.91 8.02
N GLN A 90 1.37 -12.33 7.77
CA GLN A 90 1.08 -13.75 7.51
C GLN A 90 1.73 -14.28 6.24
N LEU A 91 1.93 -13.43 5.23
CA LEU A 91 2.60 -13.82 4.01
C LEU A 91 4.09 -14.08 4.25
N CYS A 92 4.75 -13.23 5.03
CA CYS A 92 6.16 -13.39 5.44
C CYS A 92 6.39 -14.69 6.22
N GLU A 93 5.41 -15.14 7.01
CA GLU A 93 5.49 -16.42 7.74
C GLU A 93 5.40 -17.64 6.80
N LYS A 94 4.78 -17.49 5.63
CA LYS A 94 4.47 -18.59 4.70
C LYS A 94 5.34 -18.62 3.45
N ARG A 95 6.02 -17.52 3.12
CA ARG A 95 6.82 -17.38 1.90
C ARG A 95 8.09 -16.60 2.16
N ASP A 96 9.15 -17.03 1.48
CA ASP A 96 10.35 -16.23 1.31
C ASP A 96 10.05 -15.07 0.34
N LEU A 97 10.18 -13.85 0.84
CA LEU A 97 9.93 -12.61 0.11
C LEU A 97 11.22 -11.85 -0.23
N ASP A 98 12.40 -12.46 -0.12
CA ASP A 98 13.69 -11.79 -0.34
C ASP A 98 13.77 -11.08 -1.70
N LYS A 99 13.23 -11.70 -2.76
CA LYS A 99 13.21 -11.09 -4.10
C LYS A 99 12.27 -9.89 -4.19
N VAL A 100 11.13 -9.96 -3.49
CA VAL A 100 10.13 -8.88 -3.40
C VAL A 100 10.74 -7.70 -2.66
N GLU A 101 11.26 -7.95 -1.45
CA GLU A 101 11.93 -6.95 -0.61
C GLU A 101 13.12 -6.30 -1.32
N LYS A 102 13.95 -7.09 -2.01
CA LYS A 102 15.09 -6.56 -2.78
C LYS A 102 14.64 -5.68 -3.95
N SER A 103 13.61 -6.06 -4.69
CA SER A 103 13.10 -5.29 -5.83
C SER A 103 12.46 -3.98 -5.35
N ALA A 104 11.67 -4.04 -4.29
CA ALA A 104 11.10 -2.88 -3.63
C ALA A 104 12.17 -1.93 -3.10
N PHE A 105 13.21 -2.45 -2.43
CA PHE A 105 14.34 -1.67 -1.94
C PHE A 105 15.05 -0.95 -3.08
N GLN A 106 15.37 -1.65 -4.18
CA GLN A 106 16.03 -1.05 -5.34
C GLN A 106 15.19 0.08 -5.96
N ALA A 107 13.88 -0.12 -6.08
CA ALA A 107 12.98 0.92 -6.55
C ALA A 107 12.96 2.12 -5.59
N ALA A 108 12.86 1.89 -4.28
CA ALA A 108 12.87 2.95 -3.27
C ALA A 108 14.20 3.74 -3.27
N VAL A 109 15.33 3.07 -3.47
CA VAL A 109 16.66 3.70 -3.57
C VAL A 109 16.78 4.55 -4.84
N LEU A 110 16.33 4.03 -5.99
CA LEU A 110 16.38 4.75 -7.26
C LEU A 110 15.58 6.05 -7.20
N VAL A 111 14.44 6.00 -6.51
CA VAL A 111 13.54 7.14 -6.35
C VAL A 111 14.03 8.11 -5.27
N GLY A 112 14.52 7.57 -4.16
CA GLY A 112 14.92 8.33 -2.99
C GLY A 112 13.74 8.75 -2.10
N PRO A 113 14.02 9.18 -0.86
CA PRO A 113 13.01 9.74 0.03
C PRO A 113 12.63 11.16 -0.39
N PRO A 114 11.38 11.59 -0.17
CA PRO A 114 11.01 12.98 -0.35
C PRO A 114 11.70 13.92 0.64
N GLU A 115 11.70 15.22 0.34
CA GLU A 115 12.36 16.21 1.17
C GLU A 115 11.83 16.20 2.63
N GLY A 116 12.77 16.27 3.57
CA GLY A 116 12.50 16.23 5.01
C GLY A 116 11.99 14.90 5.54
N MET A 117 11.88 13.83 4.73
CA MET A 117 11.39 12.53 5.21
C MET A 117 12.30 11.94 6.29
N PHE A 118 13.61 11.93 6.09
CA PHE A 118 14.54 11.41 7.09
C PHE A 118 14.48 12.16 8.41
N GLN A 119 14.28 13.48 8.35
CA GLN A 119 14.10 14.29 9.56
C GLN A 119 12.80 13.89 10.28
N ARG A 120 11.69 13.73 9.54
CA ARG A 120 10.41 13.26 10.12
C ARG A 120 10.53 11.88 10.73
N LEU A 121 11.24 10.94 10.10
CA LEU A 121 11.45 9.59 10.66
C LEU A 121 12.19 9.68 12.00
N LYS A 122 13.29 10.44 12.06
CA LYS A 122 14.04 10.68 13.29
C LYS A 122 13.19 11.30 14.40
N GLU A 123 12.37 12.29 14.06
CA GLU A 123 11.44 12.95 15.00
C GLU A 123 10.41 11.99 15.59
N HIS A 124 10.08 10.91 14.88
CA HIS A 124 9.16 9.86 15.34
C HIS A 124 9.91 8.61 15.86
N GLY A 125 11.22 8.72 16.15
CA GLY A 125 12.02 7.64 16.71
C GLY A 125 12.32 6.49 15.73
N GLN A 126 12.20 6.73 14.42
CA GLN A 126 12.50 5.76 13.38
C GLN A 126 13.85 6.06 12.72
N GLU A 127 14.59 4.99 12.42
CA GLU A 127 15.85 5.10 11.68
C GLU A 127 15.60 5.59 10.23
N PRO A 128 16.45 6.46 9.68
CA PRO A 128 16.26 6.99 8.32
C PRO A 128 16.13 5.92 7.23
N HIS A 129 16.87 4.81 7.38
CA HIS A 129 16.84 3.72 6.40
C HIS A 129 15.52 2.96 6.38
N ALA A 130 14.66 3.11 7.42
CA ALA A 130 13.35 2.48 7.46
C ALA A 130 12.47 2.86 6.26
N TRP A 131 12.71 4.04 5.67
CA TRP A 131 12.03 4.46 4.44
C TRP A 131 12.18 3.44 3.30
N PHE A 132 13.29 2.74 3.20
CA PHE A 132 13.55 1.84 2.07
C PHE A 132 12.99 0.42 2.25
N HIS A 133 12.44 0.10 3.43
CA HIS A 133 11.87 -1.22 3.69
C HIS A 133 10.46 -1.31 3.10
N PHE A 134 10.16 -2.42 2.42
CA PHE A 134 8.85 -2.64 1.82
C PHE A 134 7.74 -2.61 2.88
N ALA A 135 7.98 -3.24 4.03
CA ALA A 135 7.08 -3.24 5.18
C ALA A 135 6.66 -1.83 5.63
N THR A 136 7.56 -0.83 5.55
CA THR A 136 7.25 0.56 5.89
C THR A 136 6.22 1.16 4.93
N HIS A 137 6.33 0.85 3.64
CA HIS A 137 5.38 1.30 2.64
C HIS A 137 4.04 0.57 2.76
N ILE A 138 4.05 -0.72 3.06
CA ILE A 138 2.82 -1.49 3.34
C ILE A 138 2.08 -0.91 4.54
N ARG A 139 2.77 -0.64 5.65
CA ARG A 139 2.17 0.01 6.83
C ARG A 139 1.62 1.39 6.50
N SER A 140 2.36 2.20 5.74
CA SER A 140 1.94 3.55 5.37
C SER A 140 0.73 3.54 4.43
N LEU A 141 0.68 2.56 3.52
CA LEU A 141 -0.46 2.30 2.66
C LEU A 141 -1.66 1.81 3.48
N ASN A 142 -1.48 0.86 4.40
CA ASN A 142 -2.53 0.39 5.31
C ASN A 142 -3.18 1.55 6.07
N ASN A 143 -2.37 2.45 6.64
CA ASN A 143 -2.87 3.65 7.32
C ASN A 143 -3.65 4.61 6.41
N SER A 144 -3.33 4.62 5.11
CA SER A 144 -4.02 5.46 4.13
C SER A 144 -5.27 4.76 3.54
N TYR A 145 -5.30 3.43 3.59
CA TYR A 145 -6.28 2.56 2.95
C TYR A 145 -7.38 2.07 3.90
N SER A 146 -7.02 1.61 5.10
CA SER A 146 -7.88 0.85 6.01
C SER A 146 -8.15 1.51 7.37
N VAL A 147 -7.36 2.53 7.77
CA VAL A 147 -7.46 3.14 9.11
C VAL A 147 -8.02 4.56 9.06
N PHE A 148 -9.02 4.84 9.90
CA PHE A 148 -9.47 6.18 10.26
C PHE A 148 -9.15 6.44 11.74
N GLU A 149 -8.05 7.16 12.02
CA GLU A 149 -7.84 7.73 13.35
C GLU A 149 -8.69 9.00 13.47
N GLY A 150 -9.91 8.85 13.99
CA GLY A 150 -10.65 10.00 14.48
C GLY A 150 -9.89 10.62 15.65
N LYS A 151 -9.94 11.96 15.82
CA LYS A 151 -9.28 12.70 16.91
C LYS A 151 -9.56 12.18 18.34
N ASN A 152 -10.55 11.29 18.51
CA ASN A 152 -10.96 10.70 19.78
C ASN A 152 -10.88 9.16 19.82
N GLY A 153 -10.13 8.51 18.91
CA GLY A 153 -9.99 7.04 18.88
C GLY A 153 -11.26 6.27 18.44
N LEU A 154 -12.33 6.98 18.06
CA LEU A 154 -13.52 6.39 17.47
C LEU A 154 -13.34 6.28 15.96
N ALA A 155 -13.25 5.05 15.45
CA ALA A 155 -13.35 4.77 14.03
C ALA A 155 -14.71 5.29 13.53
N THR A 156 -14.70 6.30 12.65
CA THR A 156 -15.93 6.76 12.00
C THR A 156 -16.45 5.65 11.09
N ALA A 157 -17.75 5.71 10.75
CA ALA A 157 -18.38 4.72 9.86
C ALA A 157 -17.76 4.69 8.44
N GLU A 158 -16.92 5.67 8.10
CA GLU A 158 -16.17 5.79 6.85
C GLU A 158 -14.90 4.93 6.92
N LYS A 159 -15.06 3.61 6.85
CA LYS A 159 -14.00 2.62 7.05
C LYS A 159 -12.81 2.66 6.07
N PHE A 160 -12.74 3.62 5.14
CA PHE A 160 -11.71 3.64 4.09
C PHE A 160 -11.34 5.07 3.67
N ARG A 161 -10.21 5.56 4.16
CA ARG A 161 -9.76 6.96 4.03
C ARG A 161 -9.52 7.40 2.58
N SER A 162 -9.08 6.50 1.71
CA SER A 162 -8.86 6.75 0.28
C SER A 162 -10.16 6.75 -0.55
N ARG A 163 -11.30 6.37 0.03
CA ARG A 163 -12.61 6.31 -0.65
C ARG A 163 -13.47 7.56 -0.45
N TYR A 164 -13.19 8.39 0.56
CA TYR A 164 -14.03 9.55 0.91
C TYR A 164 -13.24 10.87 0.95
N PRO A 165 -13.83 12.00 0.49
CA PRO A 165 -13.22 13.32 0.62
C PRO A 165 -13.15 13.81 2.08
N ALA A 166 -11.97 13.79 2.72
CA ALA A 166 -11.74 14.46 4.02
C ALA A 166 -10.88 15.73 3.87
N ASN A 167 -11.16 16.77 4.66
CA ASN A 167 -10.47 18.08 4.57
C ASN A 167 -9.32 18.26 5.58
N ASP A 168 -9.12 17.34 6.53
CA ASP A 168 -8.23 17.48 7.70
C ASP A 168 -6.94 16.62 7.65
N ARG A 169 -6.50 16.22 6.45
CA ARG A 169 -5.64 15.03 6.26
C ARG A 169 -4.17 15.20 6.67
N ALA A 170 -3.76 14.52 7.75
CA ALA A 170 -2.39 14.02 7.93
C ALA A 170 -2.26 12.61 7.31
N PHE A 171 -1.76 12.48 6.08
CA PHE A 171 -1.53 11.19 5.40
C PHE A 171 -0.09 10.71 5.61
N ARG A 172 0.15 9.40 5.49
CA ARG A 172 1.50 8.82 5.52
C ARG A 172 2.03 8.69 4.10
N GLU A 173 3.28 9.12 3.89
CA GLU A 173 3.91 9.04 2.57
C GLU A 173 4.16 7.58 2.19
N VAL A 174 3.96 7.28 0.92
CA VAL A 174 4.11 5.94 0.35
C VAL A 174 4.97 6.05 -0.90
N CYS A 175 6.03 5.25 -1.02
CA CYS A 175 6.72 5.09 -2.28
C CYS A 175 5.91 4.13 -3.15
N ILE A 176 5.22 4.68 -4.16
CA ILE A 176 4.37 3.88 -5.04
C ILE A 176 5.21 2.91 -5.86
N GLU A 177 6.39 3.35 -6.27
CA GLU A 177 7.32 2.59 -7.10
C GLU A 177 7.83 1.35 -6.36
N ALA A 178 8.14 1.47 -5.06
CA ALA A 178 8.49 0.33 -4.23
C ALA A 178 7.34 -0.70 -4.16
N LEU A 179 6.10 -0.23 -4.03
CA LEU A 179 4.90 -1.08 -3.99
C LEU A 179 4.50 -1.70 -5.33
N MET A 180 4.89 -1.09 -6.45
CA MET A 180 4.65 -1.64 -7.79
C MET A 180 5.77 -2.58 -8.26
N ALA A 181 6.94 -2.52 -7.62
CA ALA A 181 8.13 -3.28 -7.97
C ALA A 181 8.32 -4.53 -7.10
N GLY A 182 7.92 -4.48 -5.82
CA GLY A 182 7.81 -5.64 -4.94
C GLY A 182 6.53 -6.41 -5.21
#